data_AF-A0A838A6L6-F1
#
_entry.id   AF-A0A838A6L6-F1
#
_cell.length_a   1.000
_cell.length_b   1.000
_cell.length_c   1.000
_cell.angle_alpha   90.00
_cell.angle_beta   90.00
_cell.angle_gamma   90.00
#
_symmetry.space_group_name_H-M   'P 1'
#
loop_
_entity.id
_entity.type
_entity.pdbx_description
1 polymer ?
#
loop_
_entity_poly.entity_id
_entity_poly.type
_entity_poly.pdbx_seq_one_letter_code
_entity_poly.pdbx_strand_id
1 'polypeptide(L)'
;MADMHIDTDSVSSVAGQVEKIADAMPEALSGAVDEVDAVMSGNGWSDLAGELRRGLSDFVESYDLLTRQVTGFGEDLRACVASWNETESAHAEVFARYGEDL
;
A
#
# COMPACT_ATOMS: atom_id res chain seq x y z
N MET A 1 -12.80 -12.14 30.35
CA MET A 1 -12.33 -11.17 29.35
C MET A 1 -12.20 -11.95 28.05
N ALA A 2 -12.85 -11.52 26.97
CA ALA A 2 -12.56 -12.12 25.67
C ALA A 2 -11.12 -11.74 25.33
N ASP A 3 -10.26 -12.74 25.24
CA ASP A 3 -8.88 -12.57 24.84
C ASP A 3 -8.92 -12.05 23.41
N MET A 4 -8.66 -10.76 23.24
CA MET A 4 -8.68 -10.11 21.94
C MET A 4 -7.37 -10.48 21.24
N HIS A 5 -7.29 -11.74 20.82
CA HIS A 5 -6.16 -12.25 20.07
C HIS A 5 -6.24 -11.68 18.65
N ILE A 6 -5.41 -10.68 18.38
CA ILE A 6 -5.22 -10.16 17.02
C ILE A 6 -4.25 -11.10 16.32
N ASP A 7 -4.70 -11.71 15.21
CA ASP A 7 -3.83 -12.49 14.33
C ASP A 7 -2.90 -11.54 13.54
N THR A 8 -1.75 -11.23 14.13
CA THR A 8 -0.73 -10.35 13.58
C THR A 8 -0.10 -10.90 12.30
N ASP A 9 -0.13 -12.22 12.09
CA ASP A 9 0.35 -12.86 10.86
C ASP A 9 -0.59 -12.57 9.70
N SER A 10 -1.91 -12.63 9.93
CA SER A 10 -2.92 -12.19 8.96
C SER A 10 -2.78 -10.70 8.63
N VAL A 11 -2.54 -9.84 9.62
CA VAL A 11 -2.34 -8.39 9.40
C VAL A 11 -1.08 -8.14 8.55
N SER A 12 0.01 -8.84 8.85
CA SER A 12 1.27 -8.74 8.09
C SER A 12 1.12 -9.27 6.66
N SER A 13 0.33 -10.34 6.48
CA SER A 13 -0.01 -10.89 5.17
C SER A 13 -0.79 -9.88 4.32
N VAL A 14 -1.77 -9.19 4.92
CA VAL A 14 -2.52 -8.11 4.24
C VAL A 14 -1.58 -6.98 3.82
N ALA A 15 -0.68 -6.52 4.70
CA ALA A 15 0.31 -5.50 4.35
C ALA A 15 1.20 -5.94 3.17
N GLY A 16 1.64 -7.21 3.14
CA GLY A 16 2.43 -7.74 2.04
C GLY A 16 1.67 -7.90 0.71
N GLN A 17 0.34 -8.08 0.74
CA GLN A 17 -0.48 -8.08 -0.49
C GLN A 17 -0.69 -6.66 -1.02
N VAL A 18 -0.89 -5.71 -0.12
CA VAL A 18 -1.03 -4.28 -0.40
C VAL A 18 0.20 -3.74 -1.12
N GLU A 19 1.41 -4.12 -0.69
CA GLU A 19 2.66 -3.72 -1.37
C GLU A 19 2.83 -4.32 -2.76
N LYS A 20 2.46 -5.59 -2.95
CA LYS A 20 2.54 -6.22 -4.28
C LYS A 20 1.65 -5.52 -5.31
N ILE A 21 0.50 -4.98 -4.87
CA ILE A 21 -0.38 -4.19 -5.74
C ILE A 21 0.30 -2.87 -6.13
N ALA A 22 1.00 -2.22 -5.19
CA ALA A 22 1.78 -1.02 -5.46
C ALA A 22 2.96 -1.29 -6.41
N ASP A 23 3.66 -2.43 -6.25
CA ASP A 23 4.86 -2.78 -7.01
C ASP A 23 4.60 -3.26 -8.44
N ALA A 24 3.48 -3.93 -8.71
CA ALA A 24 3.22 -4.57 -10.01
C ALA A 24 2.72 -3.59 -11.10
N MET A 25 2.28 -2.40 -10.70
CA MET A 25 1.61 -1.45 -11.62
C MET A 25 2.50 -0.41 -12.33
N PRO A 26 3.68 0.00 -11.82
CA PRO A 26 4.55 0.94 -12.53
C PRO A 26 4.93 0.49 -13.95
N GLU A 27 5.18 -0.81 -14.16
CA GLU A 27 5.53 -1.34 -15.49
C GLU A 27 4.37 -1.26 -16.48
N ALA A 28 3.17 -1.65 -16.06
CA ALA A 28 1.98 -1.59 -16.91
C ALA A 28 1.60 -0.14 -17.25
N LEU A 29 1.74 0.78 -16.28
CA LEU A 29 1.50 2.20 -16.48
C LEU A 29 2.53 2.81 -17.45
N SER A 30 3.81 2.46 -17.29
CA SER A 30 4.89 2.91 -18.19
C SER A 30 4.65 2.45 -19.63
N GLY A 31 4.27 1.18 -19.82
CA GLY A 31 3.97 0.65 -21.17
C GLY A 31 2.79 1.37 -21.84
N ALA A 32 1.74 1.70 -21.08
CA ALA A 32 0.60 2.47 -21.59
C ALA A 32 0.99 3.91 -21.97
N VAL A 33 1.88 4.55 -21.20
CA VAL A 33 2.45 5.87 -21.53
C VAL A 33 3.25 5.81 -22.82
N ASP A 34 4.12 4.82 -22.97
CA ASP A 34 4.94 4.65 -24.17
C ASP A 34 4.09 4.39 -25.43
N GLU A 35 3.05 3.56 -25.32
CA GLU A 35 2.11 3.29 -26.43
C GLU A 35 1.29 4.53 -26.80
N VAL A 36 0.82 5.29 -25.81
CA VAL A 36 0.10 6.54 -26.07
C VAL A 36 1.04 7.55 -26.73
N ASP A 37 2.25 7.77 -26.23
CA ASP A 37 3.22 8.69 -26.86
C ASP A 37 3.59 8.23 -28.29
N ALA A 38 3.69 6.93 -28.55
CA ALA A 38 3.90 6.39 -29.89
C ALA A 38 2.74 6.71 -30.85
N VAL A 39 1.50 6.47 -30.42
CA VAL A 39 0.28 6.80 -31.20
C VAL A 39 0.16 8.31 -31.43
N MET A 40 0.56 9.11 -30.44
CA MET A 40 0.53 10.58 -30.47
C MET A 40 1.56 11.17 -31.43
N SER A 41 2.75 10.57 -31.56
CA SER A 41 3.79 11.06 -32.47
C SER A 41 3.33 11.14 -33.93
N GLY A 42 2.41 10.24 -34.34
CA GLY A 42 1.81 10.22 -35.67
C GLY A 42 0.50 11.01 -35.81
N ASN A 43 -0.15 11.37 -34.70
CA ASN A 43 -1.50 11.95 -34.67
C ASN A 43 -1.64 13.23 -33.83
N GLY A 44 -0.52 13.85 -33.44
CA GLY A 44 -0.46 14.94 -32.45
C GLY A 44 -1.22 16.23 -32.80
N TRP A 45 -1.83 16.28 -33.98
CA TRP A 45 -2.65 17.39 -34.48
C TRP A 45 -4.14 17.16 -34.26
N SER A 46 -4.57 15.97 -33.81
CA SER A 46 -5.99 15.68 -33.59
C SER A 46 -6.43 16.00 -32.16
N ASP A 47 -7.64 16.53 -32.01
CA ASP A 47 -8.22 16.83 -30.70
C ASP A 47 -8.37 15.55 -29.84
N LEU A 48 -8.69 14.42 -30.48
CA LEU A 48 -8.77 13.10 -29.84
C LEU A 48 -7.43 12.67 -29.20
N ALA A 49 -6.32 12.99 -29.87
CA ALA A 49 -4.98 12.76 -29.33
C ALA A 49 -4.75 13.60 -28.05
N GLY A 50 -5.15 14.87 -28.07
CA GLY A 50 -5.11 15.74 -26.89
C GLY A 50 -5.94 15.21 -25.72
N GLU A 51 -7.15 14.71 -25.99
CA GLU A 51 -8.03 14.11 -24.99
C GLU A 51 -7.45 12.82 -24.39
N LEU A 52 -6.89 11.94 -25.23
CA LEU A 52 -6.25 10.69 -24.79
C LEU A 52 -5.07 10.98 -23.86
N ARG A 53 -4.21 11.94 -24.22
CA ARG A 53 -3.05 12.33 -23.40
C ARG A 53 -3.46 12.90 -22.04
N ARG A 54 -4.50 13.74 -22.03
CA ARG A 54 -5.05 14.31 -20.80
C ARG A 54 -5.64 13.22 -19.91
N GLY A 55 -6.48 12.34 -20.48
CA GLY A 55 -7.08 11.22 -19.76
C GLY A 55 -6.03 10.27 -19.17
N LEU A 56 -4.93 10.01 -19.90
CA LEU A 56 -3.83 9.21 -19.38
C LEU A 56 -3.09 9.93 -18.25
N SER A 57 -2.83 11.23 -18.36
CA SER A 57 -2.19 12.00 -17.28
C SER A 57 -3.04 12.01 -16.02
N ASP A 58 -4.36 12.24 -16.14
CA ASP A 58 -5.32 12.22 -15.03
C ASP A 58 -5.35 10.83 -14.37
N PHE A 59 -5.26 9.77 -15.18
CA PHE A 59 -5.18 8.39 -14.69
C PHE A 59 -3.87 8.11 -13.94
N VAL A 60 -2.73 8.54 -14.47
CA VAL A 60 -1.41 8.39 -13.83
C VAL A 60 -1.37 9.13 -12.48
N GLU A 61 -1.89 10.35 -12.41
CA GLU A 61 -1.95 11.12 -11.16
C GLU A 61 -2.86 10.46 -10.11
N SER A 62 -4.05 10.02 -10.53
CA SER A 62 -4.96 9.27 -9.66
C SER A 62 -4.33 7.98 -9.15
N TYR A 63 -3.52 7.33 -10.00
CA TYR A 63 -2.83 6.11 -9.68
C TYR A 63 -1.69 6.31 -8.69
N ASP A 64 -0.88 7.36 -8.83
CA ASP A 64 0.18 7.71 -7.88
C ASP A 64 -0.41 8.03 -6.49
N LEU A 65 -1.55 8.74 -6.44
CA LEU A 65 -2.28 8.99 -5.20
C LEU A 65 -2.77 7.70 -4.55
N LEU A 66 -3.38 6.80 -5.32
CA LEU A 66 -3.82 5.50 -4.82
C LEU A 66 -2.64 4.68 -4.30
N THR A 67 -1.53 4.65 -5.02
CA THR A 67 -0.30 3.95 -4.63
C THR A 67 0.20 4.46 -3.28
N ARG A 68 0.30 5.78 -3.10
CA ARG A 68 0.72 6.38 -1.82
C ARG A 68 -0.22 6.02 -0.67
N GLN A 69 -1.54 6.02 -0.91
CA GLN A 69 -2.52 5.62 0.11
C GLN A 69 -2.40 4.15 0.49
N VAL A 70 -2.21 3.27 -0.50
CA VAL A 70 -2.04 1.83 -0.33
C VAL A 70 -0.76 1.54 0.45
N THR A 71 0.38 2.14 0.07
CA THR A 71 1.64 2.00 0.80
C THR A 71 1.53 2.52 2.23
N GLY A 72 0.96 3.71 2.42
CA GLY A 72 0.76 4.28 3.76
C GLY A 72 -0.12 3.39 4.66
N PHE A 73 -1.17 2.80 4.11
CA PHE A 73 -1.98 1.83 4.83
C PHE A 73 -1.18 0.57 5.21
N GLY A 74 -0.31 0.07 4.34
CA GLY A 74 0.61 -1.04 4.65
C GLY A 74 1.58 -0.70 5.79
N GLU A 75 2.12 0.52 5.81
CA GLU A 75 2.96 1.04 6.90
C GLU A 75 2.20 1.12 8.23
N ASP A 76 0.97 1.65 8.21
CA ASP A 76 0.10 1.74 9.39
C ASP A 76 -0.20 0.35 9.97
N LEU A 77 -0.48 -0.65 9.12
CA LEU A 77 -0.69 -2.03 9.57
C LEU A 77 0.55 -2.60 10.26
N ARG A 78 1.74 -2.33 9.75
CA ARG A 78 2.99 -2.77 10.39
C ARG A 78 3.25 -2.06 11.71
N ALA A 79 3.00 -0.76 11.76
CA ALA A 79 3.11 0.02 13.00
C ALA A 79 2.16 -0.53 14.07
N CYS A 80 0.94 -0.92 13.68
CA CYS A 80 -0.02 -1.56 14.56
C CYS A 80 0.50 -2.90 15.11
N VAL A 81 1.04 -3.78 14.26
CA VAL A 81 1.64 -5.06 14.69
C VAL A 81 2.84 -4.84 15.61
N ALA A 82 3.71 -3.88 15.30
CA ALA A 82 4.86 -3.56 16.15
C ALA A 82 4.42 -3.08 17.54
N SER A 83 3.43 -2.18 17.60
CA SER A 83 2.86 -1.69 18.85
C SER A 83 2.19 -2.79 19.67
N TRP A 84 1.52 -3.75 19.01
CA TRP A 84 0.93 -4.91 19.67
C TRP A 84 2.01 -5.77 20.33
N ASN A 85 3.07 -6.12 19.58
CA ASN A 85 4.17 -6.93 20.07
C ASN A 85 4.92 -6.27 21.24
N GLU A 86 5.10 -4.94 21.21
CA GLU A 86 5.68 -4.18 22.31
C GLU A 86 4.79 -4.25 23.57
N THR A 87 3.48 -4.14 23.40
CA THR A 87 2.51 -4.20 24.50
C THR A 87 2.47 -5.59 25.13
N GLU A 88 2.44 -6.66 24.32
CA GLU A 88 2.52 -8.04 24.81
C GLU A 88 3.83 -8.32 25.54
N SER A 89 4.95 -7.84 25.01
CA SER A 89 6.27 -8.00 25.65
C SER A 89 6.33 -7.29 27.00
N ALA A 90 5.80 -6.07 27.09
CA ALA A 90 5.73 -5.32 28.34
C ALA A 90 4.81 -6.00 29.37
N HIS A 91 3.67 -6.55 28.95
CA HIS A 91 2.80 -7.33 29.82
C HIS A 91 3.50 -8.60 30.32
N ALA A 92 4.19 -9.34 29.46
CA ALA A 92 4.95 -10.53 29.84
C ALA A 92 6.06 -10.20 30.85
N GLU A 93 6.76 -9.07 30.68
CA GLU A 93 7.80 -8.63 31.62
C GLU A 93 7.22 -8.24 32.99
N VAL A 94 6.08 -7.54 33.02
CA VAL A 94 5.38 -7.20 34.29
C VAL A 94 4.89 -8.46 35.00
N PHE A 95 4.30 -9.42 34.27
CA PHE A 95 3.89 -10.71 34.85
C PHE A 95 5.09 -11.51 35.36
N ALA A 96 6.21 -11.55 34.63
CA ALA A 96 7.42 -12.22 35.09
C ALA A 96 8.02 -11.55 36.34
N ARG A 97 7.89 -10.23 36.47
CA ARG A 97 8.49 -9.44 37.56
C ARG A 97 7.65 -9.36 38.84
N TYR A 98 6.33 -9.45 38.71
CA TYR A 98 5.39 -9.25 39.83
C TYR A 98 4.34 -10.36 39.97
N GLY A 99 4.28 -11.30 39.03
CA GLY A 99 3.30 -12.40 39.04
C GLY A 99 3.64 -13.56 39.96
N GLU A 100 4.88 -13.69 40.45
CA GLU A 100 5.23 -14.67 41.49
C GLU A 100 4.82 -14.22 42.91
N ASP A 101 4.51 -12.93 43.10
CA ASP A 101 4.13 -12.34 44.41
C ASP A 101 2.59 -12.27 44.63
N LEU A 102 1.79 -12.85 43.73
CA LEU A 102 0.32 -13.01 43.84
C LEU A 102 -0.07 -14.49 43.94
#